data_AF-A0A965NTT3-F1
#
_entry.id   AF-A0A965NTT3-F1
#
_cell.length_a   1.000
_cell.length_b   1.000
_cell.length_c   1.000
_cell.angle_alpha   90.00
_cell.angle_beta   90.00
_cell.angle_gamma   90.00
#
_symmetry.space_group_name_H-M   'P 1'
#
loop_
_entity.id
_entity.type
_entity.pdbx_description
1 polymer ?
#
loop_
_entity_poly.entity_id
_entity_poly.type
_entity_poly.pdbx_seq_one_letter_code
_entity_poly.pdbx_strand_id
1 'polypeptide(L)' 'TPDEPVVTLATAHPAKFAAAVEEATGVRPELPPHLADLMSRRERTSDLPNDLAAVEQFVASVSATR' A
#
# COMPACT_ATOMS: atom_id res chain seq x y z
N THR A 1 -27.00 1.80 24.74
CA THR A 1 -28.11 0.80 24.76
C THR A 1 -28.00 -0.09 23.52
N PRO A 2 -28.68 -1.25 23.44
CA PRO A 2 -28.70 -2.10 22.24
C PRO A 2 -29.12 -1.38 20.94
N ASP A 3 -29.70 -0.18 21.07
CA ASP A 3 -30.27 0.62 19.97
C ASP A 3 -29.38 1.77 19.47
N GLU A 4 -28.14 1.91 19.96
CA GLU A 4 -27.22 2.93 19.46
C GLU A 4 -26.51 2.47 18.16
N PRO A 5 -26.43 3.31 17.11
CA PRO A 5 -25.76 2.93 15.88
C PRO A 5 -24.25 2.80 16.09
N VAL A 6 -23.70 1.62 15.77
CA VAL A 6 -22.25 1.39 15.72
C VAL A 6 -21.75 1.70 14.31
N VAL A 7 -20.75 2.59 14.22
CA VAL A 7 -20.05 2.88 12.97
C VAL A 7 -18.64 2.33 13.05
N THR A 8 -18.26 1.47 12.09
CA THR A 8 -16.91 0.93 11.96
C THR A 8 -16.28 1.45 10.67
N LEU A 9 -15.04 1.97 10.76
CA LEU A 9 -14.30 2.44 9.60
C LEU A 9 -13.57 1.27 8.93
N ALA A 10 -13.91 0.99 7.68
CA ALA A 10 -13.13 0.10 6.82
C ALA A 10 -11.87 0.85 6.33
N THR A 11 -10.75 0.68 7.03
CA THR A 11 -9.52 1.48 6.80
C THR A 11 -8.72 1.06 5.57
N ALA A 12 -9.00 -0.12 5.02
CA ALA A 12 -8.30 -0.65 3.85
C ALA A 12 -9.19 -1.60 3.01
N HIS A 13 -8.88 -1.66 1.71
CA HIS A 13 -9.45 -2.66 0.81
C HIS A 13 -8.85 -4.06 1.10
N PRO A 14 -9.62 -5.15 1.09
CA PRO A 14 -9.16 -6.51 1.39
C PRO A 14 -7.95 -6.96 0.58
N ALA A 15 -7.87 -6.57 -0.70
CA ALA A 15 -6.75 -6.91 -1.59
C ALA A 15 -5.37 -6.44 -1.08
N LYS A 16 -5.31 -5.45 -0.18
CA LYS A 16 -4.05 -5.06 0.48
C LYS A 16 -3.50 -6.14 1.41
N PHE A 17 -4.35 -7.05 1.89
CA PHE A 17 -4.03 -8.10 2.85
C PHE A 17 -4.58 -9.46 2.38
N ALA A 18 -4.41 -9.78 1.09
CA ALA A 18 -5.07 -10.92 0.45
C ALA A 18 -4.86 -12.26 1.17
N ALA A 19 -3.65 -12.53 1.68
CA ALA A 19 -3.35 -13.76 2.40
C ALA A 19 -4.15 -13.92 3.69
N ALA A 20 -4.22 -12.86 4.52
CA ALA A 20 -4.97 -12.90 5.78
C ALA A 20 -6.49 -13.04 5.53
N VAL A 21 -7.00 -12.41 4.47
CA VAL A 21 -8.41 -12.52 4.08
C VAL A 21 -8.72 -13.93 3.57
N GLU A 22 -7.85 -14.51 2.75
CA GLU A 22 -8.00 -15.88 2.23
C GLU A 22 -7.95 -16.92 3.36
N GLU A 23 -7.03 -16.78 4.32
CA GLU A 23 -6.96 -17.66 5.49
C GLU A 23 -8.25 -17.60 6.32
N ALA A 24 -8.76 -16.39 6.60
CA ALA A 24 -9.93 -16.21 7.46
C ALA A 24 -11.27 -16.57 6.79
N THR A 25 -11.36 -16.44 5.46
CA THR A 25 -12.64 -16.51 4.74
C THR A 25 -12.70 -17.59 3.67
N GLY A 26 -11.57 -18.17 3.27
CA GLY A 26 -11.45 -19.05 2.11
C GLY A 26 -11.55 -18.32 0.77
N VAL A 27 -11.71 -16.99 0.76
CA VAL A 27 -11.85 -16.17 -0.45
C VAL A 27 -10.63 -15.30 -0.62
N ARG A 28 -9.94 -15.44 -1.76
CA ARG A 28 -8.85 -14.55 -2.12
C ARG A 28 -9.40 -13.28 -2.79
N PRO A 29 -9.24 -12.09 -2.18
CA PRO A 29 -9.79 -10.86 -2.74
C PRO A 29 -9.02 -10.42 -3.98
N GLU A 30 -9.74 -10.04 -5.04
CA GLU A 30 -9.17 -9.50 -6.27
C GLU A 30 -8.86 -8.00 -6.16
N LEU A 31 -7.98 -7.50 -7.03
CA LEU A 31 -7.75 -6.07 -7.18
C LEU A 31 -9.00 -5.39 -7.78
N PRO A 32 -9.31 -4.15 -7.37
CA PRO A 32 -10.33 -3.35 -8.05
C PRO A 32 -10.04 -3.24 -9.56
N PRO A 33 -11.06 -3.16 -10.44
CA PRO A 33 -10.84 -3.18 -11.89
C PRO A 33 -9.87 -2.12 -12.43
N HIS A 34 -9.87 -0.91 -11.85
CA HIS A 34 -8.97 0.17 -12.24
C HIS A 34 -7.50 -0.03 -11.80
N LEU A 35 -7.22 -1.08 -11.03
CA LEU A 35 -5.90 -1.52 -10.59
C LEU A 35 -5.57 -2.94 -11.09
N ALA A 36 -6.34 -3.52 -12.01
CA ALA A 36 -6.16 -4.91 -12.44
C ALA A 36 -4.75 -5.20 -13.02
N ASP A 37 -4.11 -4.19 -13.63
CA ASP A 37 -2.77 -4.28 -14.20
C ASP A 37 -1.65 -3.89 -13.22
N LEU A 38 -1.98 -3.49 -11.98
CA LEU A 38 -1.04 -2.88 -11.03
C LEU A 38 0.23 -3.73 -10.83
N MET A 39 0.08 -5.05 -10.67
CA MET A 39 1.18 -5.98 -10.42
C MET A 39 2.11 -6.17 -11.63
N SER A 40 1.70 -5.71 -12.82
CA SER A 40 2.48 -5.82 -14.06
C SER A 40 3.15 -4.49 -14.47
N ARG A 41 2.85 -3.39 -13.77
CA ARG A 41 3.44 -2.09 -14.06
C ARG A 41 4.92 -2.07 -13.68
N ARG A 42 5.72 -1.32 -14.44
CA ARG A 42 7.14 -1.12 -14.13
C ARG A 42 7.29 -0.33 -12.83
N GLU A 43 8.02 -0.90 -11.87
CA GLU A 43 8.41 -0.20 -10.65
C GLU A 43 9.53 0.82 -10.93
N ARG A 44 9.51 1.93 -10.19
CA ARG A 44 10.54 2.98 -10.23
C ARG A 44 10.96 3.31 -8.80
N THR A 45 11.97 2.59 -8.33
CA THR A 45 12.57 2.75 -7.00
C THR A 45 14.06 3.04 -7.14
N SER A 46 14.69 3.50 -6.06
CA SER A 46 16.14 3.64 -5.96
C SER A 46 16.54 3.04 -4.62
N ASP A 47 17.35 1.98 -4.65
CA ASP A 47 17.82 1.32 -3.45
C ASP A 47 18.90 2.16 -2.78
N LEU A 48 18.75 2.38 -1.48
CA LEU A 48 19.70 3.14 -0.66
C LEU A 48 20.11 2.30 0.55
N PRO A 49 21.35 2.43 1.04
CA PRO A 49 21.73 1.85 2.31
C PRO A 49 20.90 2.48 3.43
N ASN A 50 20.72 1.75 4.54
CA ASN A 50 20.14 2.28 5.77
C ASN A 50 21.16 3.21 6.47
N ASP A 51 21.44 4.34 5.83
CA ASP A 51 22.39 5.36 6.24
C ASP A 51 21.77 6.74 6.01
N LEU A 52 21.81 7.58 7.04
CA LEU A 52 21.17 8.89 7.01
C LEU A 52 21.78 9.79 5.93
N ALA A 53 23.12 9.83 5.86
CA ALA A 53 23.82 10.71 4.93
C ALA A 53 23.52 10.33 3.47
N ALA A 54 23.45 9.04 3.16
CA ALA A 54 23.08 8.54 1.83
C ALA A 54 21.65 8.98 1.42
N VAL A 55 20.68 8.90 2.35
CA VAL A 55 19.31 9.35 2.09
C VAL A 55 19.25 10.86 1.89
N GLU A 56 19.90 11.65 2.75
CA GLU A 56 19.95 13.11 2.64
C GLU A 56 20.55 13.56 1.30
N GLN A 57 21.67 12.94 0.88
CA GLN A 57 22.32 13.23 -0.39
C GLN A 57 21.43 12.88 -1.59
N PHE A 58 20.75 11.73 -1.55
CA PHE A 58 19.81 11.33 -2.60
C PHE A 58 18.68 12.34 -2.73
N VAL A 59 18.02 12.70 -1.62
CA VAL A 59 16.94 13.70 -1.61
C VAL A 59 17.44 15.02 -2.19
N ALA A 60 18.60 15.51 -1.76
CA ALA A 60 19.19 16.74 -2.29
C ALA A 60 19.42 16.67 -3.82
N SER A 61 19.86 15.52 -4.34
CA SER A 61 20.14 15.33 -5.77
C SER A 61 18.89 15.36 -6.67
N VAL A 62 17.72 14.97 -6.15
CA VAL A 62 16.47 14.85 -6.93
C VAL A 62 15.44 15.94 -6.63
N SER A 63 15.64 16.70 -5.54
CA SER A 63 14.71 17.74 -5.09
C SER A 63 15.00 19.12 -5.68
N ALA A 64 15.95 19.25 -6.60
CA ALA A 64 16.19 20.52 -7.28
C ALA A 64 14.91 20.95 -8.04
N THR A 65 14.22 21.93 -7.48
CA THR A 65 13.02 22.56 -8.03
C THR A 65 13.29 23.05 -9.44
N ARG A 66 12.45 22.63 -10.39
CA ARG A 66 12.34 23.27 -11.71
C ARG A 66 11.64 24.62 -11.59
#